data_AF-A0A1H5R923-F1
#
_entry.id   AF-A0A1H5R923-F1
#
_cell.length_a   1.000
_cell.length_b   1.000
_cell.length_c   1.000
_cell.angle_alpha   90.00
_cell.angle_beta   90.00
_cell.angle_gamma   90.00
#
_symmetry.space_group_name_H-M   'P 1'
#
loop_
_entity.id
_entity.type
_entity.pdbx_description
1 polymer ?
#
loop_
_entity_poly.entity_id
_entity_poly.type
_entity_poly.pdbx_seq_one_letter_code
_entity_poly.pdbx_strand_id
1 'polypeptide(L)'
;MDWEPWLRKWSAEWISTAEPGELDPAVTREEWLGFAPASEDDVAAAEARLGVRLPPSYRQFLRCTNGWRDAGGFVWRLRDTTTVGWLRDLEPFWEEPWEDFVGADDGTCFSRGLLVSLEADAGILFLDPGDVDESGEWAAYSLFSWRAEPPARFASFTALMEDLYAEFHQMRKPAGETRDGWDAEVERARVAALAGDVGLAAGVLARAEDFGRERATLLRVQILLLSREWYEAGMLLGRLLHPSFLPAGFLTDPLFTEELLPYLFDDHLRGARQGRMSVLQGAMIGERPEIMSLISENEPRFSRPGEGFTYGNPEFDEPVRRARAAHQDDPDALWAAILAALPLWRPRTPDHIAPVALLADPVLAAAITPARGRELLTTPRHP
;
A
#
# COMPACT_ATOMS: atom_id res chain seq x y z
N MET A 1 -10.79 3.19 -20.17
CA MET A 1 -10.10 4.41 -19.71
C MET A 1 -10.05 5.41 -20.86
N ASP A 2 -10.08 6.70 -20.57
CA ASP A 2 -9.75 7.73 -21.57
C ASP A 2 -8.27 8.13 -21.38
N TRP A 3 -7.41 7.68 -22.30
CA TRP A 3 -5.96 7.77 -22.12
C TRP A 3 -5.45 9.21 -22.19
N GLU A 4 -5.94 10.03 -23.13
CA GLU A 4 -5.33 11.34 -23.36
C GLU A 4 -5.44 12.28 -22.15
N PRO A 5 -6.63 12.50 -21.54
CA PRO A 5 -6.73 13.36 -20.36
C PRO A 5 -5.92 12.80 -19.17
N TRP A 6 -5.92 11.49 -18.99
CA TRP A 6 -5.24 10.82 -17.88
C TRP A 6 -3.72 10.94 -18.01
N LEU A 7 -3.17 10.68 -19.20
CA LEU A 7 -1.74 10.82 -19.48
C LEU A 7 -1.27 12.29 -19.46
N ARG A 8 -2.15 13.24 -19.79
CA ARG A 8 -1.84 14.68 -19.68
C ARG A 8 -1.72 15.08 -18.21
N LYS A 9 -2.62 14.58 -17.37
CA LYS A 9 -2.53 14.75 -15.92
C LYS A 9 -1.24 14.15 -15.36
N TRP A 10 -0.91 12.92 -15.75
CA TRP A 10 0.34 12.29 -15.35
C TRP A 10 1.56 13.11 -15.80
N SER A 11 1.61 13.55 -17.06
CA SER A 11 2.70 14.38 -17.57
C SER A 11 2.88 15.66 -16.74
N ALA A 12 1.79 16.39 -16.47
CA ALA A 12 1.83 17.62 -15.69
C ALA A 12 2.36 17.39 -14.26
N GLU A 13 1.85 16.35 -13.58
CA GLU A 13 2.29 16.02 -12.23
C GLU A 13 3.74 15.55 -12.19
N TRP A 14 4.19 14.74 -13.15
CA TRP A 14 5.58 14.28 -13.23
C TRP A 14 6.53 15.47 -13.43
N ILE A 15 6.25 16.31 -14.43
CA ILE A 15 7.04 17.50 -14.74
C ILE A 15 7.14 18.43 -13.53
N SER A 16 6.07 18.55 -12.73
CA SER A 16 6.07 19.39 -11.52
C SER A 16 7.05 18.92 -10.43
N THR A 17 7.45 17.66 -10.46
CA THR A 17 8.39 17.06 -9.50
C THR A 17 9.81 16.90 -10.02
N ALA A 18 10.05 17.24 -11.29
CA ALA A 18 11.32 16.96 -11.92
C ALA A 18 12.42 17.94 -11.51
N GLU A 19 13.62 17.41 -11.29
CA GLU A 19 14.81 18.22 -11.00
C GLU A 19 15.41 18.83 -12.28
N PRO A 20 16.17 19.94 -12.17
CA PRO A 20 16.83 20.55 -13.33
C PRO A 20 17.74 19.56 -14.08
N GLY A 21 17.44 19.32 -15.36
CA GLY A 21 18.22 18.43 -16.23
C GLY A 21 17.80 16.96 -16.17
N GLU A 22 16.79 16.62 -15.37
CA GLU A 22 16.25 15.26 -15.28
C GLU A 22 15.44 14.87 -16.53
N LEU A 23 14.63 15.80 -17.06
CA LEU A 23 13.72 15.53 -18.17
C LEU A 23 14.40 15.61 -19.53
N ASP A 24 13.96 14.75 -20.46
CA ASP A 24 14.25 14.87 -21.89
C ASP A 24 13.80 16.28 -22.39
N PRO A 25 14.65 17.02 -23.11
CA PRO A 25 14.31 18.35 -23.63
C PRO A 25 13.02 18.41 -24.46
N ALA A 26 12.59 17.30 -25.07
CA ALA A 26 11.30 17.22 -25.76
C ALA A 26 10.13 17.31 -24.78
N VAL A 27 10.20 16.63 -23.64
CA VAL A 27 9.16 16.65 -22.59
C VAL A 27 8.98 18.06 -22.06
N THR A 28 10.07 18.76 -21.75
CA THR A 28 10.01 20.14 -21.25
C THR A 28 9.40 21.11 -22.27
N ARG A 29 9.59 20.86 -23.57
CA ARG A 29 9.06 21.73 -24.63
C ARG A 29 7.58 21.48 -24.91
N GLU A 30 7.17 20.23 -24.87
CA GLU A 30 5.82 19.78 -25.26
C GLU A 30 4.88 19.60 -24.06
N GLU A 31 5.42 19.68 -22.85
CA GLU A 31 4.73 19.38 -21.58
C GLU A 31 4.04 18.01 -21.60
N TRP A 32 4.71 17.04 -22.23
CA TRP A 32 4.17 15.72 -22.56
C TRP A 32 5.25 14.64 -22.43
N LEU A 33 5.01 13.64 -21.58
CA LEU A 33 5.94 12.51 -21.42
C LEU A 33 5.92 11.54 -22.60
N GLY A 34 4.78 11.44 -23.26
CA GLY A 34 4.58 10.52 -24.37
C GLY A 34 5.31 10.92 -25.66
N PHE A 35 5.09 10.12 -26.68
CA PHE A 35 5.50 10.37 -28.06
C PHE A 35 4.30 10.68 -28.93
N ALA A 36 4.58 11.01 -30.20
CA ALA A 36 3.55 11.14 -31.22
C ALA A 36 2.68 9.86 -31.28
N PRO A 37 1.37 9.98 -31.48
CA PRO A 37 0.48 8.82 -31.54
C PRO A 37 0.80 7.92 -32.74
N ALA A 38 0.67 6.60 -32.57
CA ALA A 38 0.79 5.65 -33.68
C ALA A 38 -0.40 5.82 -34.64
N SER A 39 -0.23 5.64 -35.95
CA SER A 39 -1.35 5.51 -36.89
C SER A 39 -2.05 4.15 -36.76
N GLU A 40 -3.26 3.97 -37.33
CA GLU A 40 -3.87 2.62 -37.39
C GLU A 40 -2.97 1.66 -38.20
N ASP A 41 -2.30 2.18 -39.23
CA ASP A 41 -1.42 1.40 -40.09
C ASP A 41 -0.17 0.94 -39.33
N ASP A 42 0.40 1.79 -38.48
CA ASP A 42 1.56 1.42 -37.63
C ASP A 42 1.20 0.31 -36.64
N VAL A 43 0.03 0.41 -36.02
CA VAL A 43 -0.47 -0.63 -35.10
C VAL A 43 -0.77 -1.92 -35.86
N ALA A 44 -1.44 -1.84 -37.02
CA ALA A 44 -1.73 -3.01 -37.84
C ALA A 44 -0.45 -3.69 -38.34
N ALA A 45 0.59 -2.91 -38.68
CA ALA A 45 1.90 -3.43 -39.04
C ALA A 45 2.58 -4.15 -37.86
N ALA A 46 2.49 -3.60 -36.65
CA ALA A 46 2.98 -4.26 -35.44
C ALA A 46 2.24 -5.58 -35.18
N GLU A 47 0.91 -5.59 -35.24
CA GLU A 47 0.08 -6.79 -35.09
C GLU A 47 0.41 -7.86 -36.14
N ALA A 48 0.56 -7.46 -37.41
CA ALA A 48 0.95 -8.37 -38.48
C ALA A 48 2.36 -8.96 -38.25
N ARG A 49 3.30 -8.16 -37.77
CA ARG A 49 4.67 -8.59 -37.42
C ARG A 49 4.66 -9.57 -36.24
N LEU A 50 3.83 -9.34 -35.24
CA LEU A 50 3.73 -10.17 -34.05
C LEU A 50 2.86 -11.42 -34.28
N GLY A 51 1.97 -11.41 -35.27
CA GLY A 51 1.04 -12.51 -35.55
C GLY A 51 -0.16 -12.57 -34.60
N VAL A 52 -0.42 -11.49 -33.87
CA VAL A 52 -1.49 -11.38 -32.86
C VAL A 52 -2.15 -10.01 -32.95
N ARG A 53 -3.42 -9.93 -32.54
CA ARG A 53 -4.10 -8.65 -32.34
C ARG A 53 -3.82 -8.16 -30.92
N LEU A 54 -3.37 -6.92 -30.76
CA LEU A 54 -3.02 -6.38 -29.45
C LEU A 54 -4.27 -6.19 -28.58
N PRO A 55 -4.16 -6.29 -27.24
CA PRO A 55 -5.30 -6.10 -26.35
C PRO A 55 -5.85 -4.67 -26.49
N PRO A 56 -7.18 -4.48 -26.37
CA PRO A 56 -7.84 -3.20 -26.68
C PRO A 56 -7.21 -1.99 -25.98
N SER A 57 -6.88 -2.09 -24.70
CA SER A 57 -6.32 -1.02 -23.90
C SER A 57 -4.92 -0.60 -24.35
N TYR A 58 -4.05 -1.56 -24.67
CA TYR A 58 -2.71 -1.29 -25.18
C TYR A 58 -2.75 -0.75 -26.62
N ARG A 59 -3.67 -1.24 -27.46
CA ARG A 59 -3.92 -0.66 -28.78
C ARG A 59 -4.34 0.81 -28.67
N GLN A 60 -5.32 1.11 -27.81
CA GLN A 60 -5.80 2.47 -27.61
C GLN A 60 -4.70 3.38 -27.05
N PHE A 61 -3.87 2.84 -26.15
CA PHE A 61 -2.70 3.53 -25.61
C PHE A 61 -1.72 3.92 -26.72
N LEU A 62 -1.29 2.99 -27.57
CA LEU A 62 -0.38 3.27 -28.69
C LEU A 62 -0.92 4.32 -29.67
N ARG A 63 -2.25 4.32 -29.86
CA ARG A 63 -2.98 5.30 -30.68
C ARG A 63 -3.16 6.66 -30.01
N CYS A 64 -2.91 6.76 -28.71
CA CYS A 64 -2.77 8.01 -27.98
C CYS A 64 -1.30 8.47 -27.93
N THR A 65 -0.37 7.53 -27.79
CA THR A 65 1.06 7.78 -27.69
C THR A 65 1.88 6.54 -28.04
N ASN A 66 2.76 6.63 -29.03
CA ASN A 66 3.52 5.48 -29.50
C ASN A 66 4.77 5.24 -28.63
N GLY A 67 4.55 4.66 -27.45
CA GLY A 67 5.56 4.54 -26.39
C GLY A 67 5.35 5.59 -25.29
N TRP A 68 6.12 5.48 -24.21
CA TRP A 68 6.01 6.37 -23.04
C TRP A 68 7.37 6.54 -22.37
N ARG A 69 7.59 7.68 -21.74
CA ARG A 69 8.74 7.91 -20.85
C ARG A 69 8.27 7.90 -19.41
N ASP A 70 9.14 7.46 -18.51
CA ASP A 70 8.95 7.64 -17.07
C ASP A 70 7.63 7.00 -16.56
N ALA A 71 7.43 5.73 -16.90
CA ALA A 71 6.29 4.93 -16.46
C ALA A 71 6.51 4.43 -15.02
N GLY A 72 6.21 5.27 -14.04
CA GLY A 72 6.43 4.95 -12.62
C GLY A 72 7.85 5.29 -12.20
N GLY A 73 8.33 4.72 -11.09
CA GLY A 73 9.64 5.04 -10.52
C GLY A 73 10.81 4.32 -11.20
N PHE A 74 10.55 3.17 -11.82
CA PHE A 74 11.59 2.23 -12.23
C PHE A 74 11.54 1.81 -13.70
N VAL A 75 10.62 2.37 -14.51
CA VAL A 75 10.54 2.10 -15.94
C VAL A 75 10.69 3.41 -16.71
N TRP A 76 11.89 3.63 -17.24
CA TRP A 76 12.24 4.87 -17.95
C TRP A 76 11.61 4.95 -19.33
N ARG A 77 11.33 3.81 -19.97
CA ARG A 77 10.71 3.82 -21.31
C ARG A 77 9.86 2.59 -21.60
N LEU A 78 8.68 2.82 -22.16
CA LEU A 78 7.84 1.79 -22.79
C LEU A 78 8.09 1.72 -24.30
N ARG A 79 8.01 0.50 -24.84
CA ARG A 79 8.19 0.19 -26.25
C ARG A 79 7.08 0.78 -27.10
N ASP A 80 7.46 1.18 -28.31
CA ASP A 80 6.58 1.65 -29.38
C ASP A 80 6.21 0.50 -30.35
N THR A 81 5.37 0.77 -31.34
CA THR A 81 4.95 -0.20 -32.36
C THR A 81 6.10 -0.83 -33.15
N THR A 82 7.26 -0.19 -33.23
CA THR A 82 8.44 -0.67 -33.97
C THR A 82 9.34 -1.55 -33.12
N THR A 83 9.36 -1.33 -31.80
CA THR A 83 10.28 -1.95 -30.85
C THR A 83 9.62 -3.00 -29.95
N VAL A 84 8.29 -3.03 -29.86
CA VAL A 84 7.54 -4.07 -29.14
C VAL A 84 7.78 -5.45 -29.76
N GLY A 85 7.96 -6.48 -28.93
CA GLY A 85 8.31 -7.83 -29.38
C GLY A 85 8.17 -8.88 -28.27
N TRP A 86 8.38 -10.15 -28.63
CA TRP A 86 8.27 -11.27 -27.70
C TRP A 86 9.42 -11.27 -26.70
N LEU A 87 9.11 -11.51 -25.43
CA LEU A 87 10.07 -11.50 -24.33
C LEU A 87 11.22 -12.46 -24.58
N ARG A 88 10.92 -13.70 -24.98
CA ARG A 88 11.92 -14.73 -25.31
C ARG A 88 12.92 -14.31 -26.41
N ASP A 89 12.53 -13.41 -27.31
CA ASP A 89 13.36 -12.99 -28.43
C ASP A 89 14.20 -11.76 -28.06
N LEU A 90 13.65 -10.86 -27.23
CA LEU A 90 14.27 -9.59 -26.86
C LEU A 90 15.13 -9.69 -25.61
N GLU A 91 14.67 -10.39 -24.59
CA GLU A 91 15.32 -10.48 -23.27
C GLU A 91 15.24 -11.93 -22.72
N PRO A 92 15.86 -12.92 -23.40
CA PRO A 92 15.76 -14.34 -23.05
C PRO A 92 16.26 -14.69 -21.63
N PHE A 93 17.10 -13.84 -21.05
CA PHE A 93 17.62 -14.02 -19.68
C PHE A 93 16.51 -14.12 -18.62
N TRP A 94 15.33 -13.54 -18.85
CA TRP A 94 14.23 -13.60 -17.88
C TRP A 94 13.44 -14.91 -17.89
N GLU A 95 13.65 -15.78 -18.87
CA GLU A 95 12.95 -17.06 -18.97
C GLU A 95 13.57 -18.10 -18.01
N GLU A 96 14.90 -18.26 -18.03
CA GLU A 96 15.62 -19.32 -17.31
C GLU A 96 15.55 -19.28 -15.76
N PRO A 97 15.62 -18.12 -15.07
CA PRO A 97 15.73 -18.09 -13.61
C PRO A 97 14.41 -18.33 -12.85
N TRP A 98 13.27 -18.31 -13.54
CA TRP A 98 11.95 -18.23 -12.91
C TRP A 98 11.06 -19.45 -13.17
N GLU A 99 11.50 -20.41 -14.01
CA GLU A 99 10.77 -21.67 -14.28
C GLU A 99 10.39 -22.42 -12.99
N ASP A 100 11.25 -22.39 -11.97
CA ASP A 100 11.03 -23.04 -10.67
C ASP A 100 9.90 -22.39 -9.84
N PHE A 101 9.54 -21.12 -10.08
CA PHE A 101 8.53 -20.38 -9.31
C PHE A 101 7.13 -20.38 -9.93
N VAL A 102 7.01 -20.52 -11.26
CA VAL A 102 5.73 -20.48 -11.97
C VAL A 102 5.13 -21.84 -12.30
N GLY A 103 5.86 -22.92 -12.02
CA GLY A 103 5.42 -24.29 -12.30
C GLY A 103 5.68 -24.68 -13.75
N ALA A 104 6.29 -25.85 -13.94
CA ALA A 104 6.59 -26.43 -15.23
C ALA A 104 5.33 -27.05 -15.86
N ASP A 105 4.55 -26.25 -16.57
CA ASP A 105 3.61 -26.77 -17.58
C ASP A 105 3.74 -25.95 -18.87
N ASP A 106 3.43 -26.59 -19.98
CA ASP A 106 3.81 -26.20 -21.35
C ASP A 106 3.50 -24.72 -21.69
N GLY A 107 4.52 -23.86 -21.58
CA GLY A 107 4.50 -22.44 -21.97
C GLY A 107 4.13 -21.48 -20.84
N THR A 108 5.13 -21.05 -20.06
CA THR A 108 4.98 -20.02 -19.01
C THR A 108 4.58 -18.67 -19.61
N CYS A 109 4.03 -17.75 -18.80
CA CYS A 109 3.76 -16.37 -19.22
C CYS A 109 5.02 -15.65 -19.75
N PHE A 110 6.22 -16.11 -19.40
CA PHE A 110 7.49 -15.61 -19.93
C PHE A 110 7.74 -16.03 -21.38
N SER A 111 7.52 -17.30 -21.72
CA SER A 111 7.77 -17.85 -23.07
C SER A 111 6.90 -17.21 -24.16
N ARG A 112 5.71 -16.72 -23.79
CA ARG A 112 4.73 -16.08 -24.68
C ARG A 112 4.48 -14.61 -24.38
N GLY A 113 5.18 -14.03 -23.40
CA GLY A 113 4.99 -12.66 -22.98
C GLY A 113 5.36 -11.67 -24.08
N LEU A 114 4.52 -10.67 -24.32
CA LEU A 114 4.84 -9.53 -25.17
C LEU A 114 5.50 -8.45 -24.31
N LEU A 115 6.80 -8.24 -24.49
CA LEU A 115 7.57 -7.27 -23.71
C LEU A 115 7.18 -5.85 -24.10
N VAL A 116 6.71 -5.05 -23.12
CA VAL A 116 6.31 -3.65 -23.31
C VAL A 116 7.25 -2.65 -22.65
N SER A 117 8.09 -3.06 -21.69
CA SER A 117 9.17 -2.22 -21.19
C SER A 117 10.37 -2.23 -22.15
N LEU A 118 10.93 -1.05 -22.43
CA LEU A 118 12.16 -0.87 -23.23
C LEU A 118 13.37 -0.65 -22.34
N GLU A 119 13.25 0.23 -21.35
CA GLU A 119 14.30 0.60 -20.41
C GLU A 119 13.71 0.61 -18.99
N ALA A 120 14.23 -0.24 -18.10
CA ALA A 120 13.75 -0.41 -16.73
C ALA A 120 14.88 -0.85 -15.77
N ASP A 121 14.71 -0.57 -14.47
CA ASP A 121 15.70 -0.86 -13.44
C ASP A 121 15.66 -2.33 -13.01
N ALA A 122 16.46 -3.16 -13.68
CA ALA A 122 16.61 -4.59 -13.39
C ALA A 122 15.25 -5.31 -13.28
N GLY A 123 14.34 -5.00 -14.22
CA GLY A 123 13.00 -5.56 -14.30
C GLY A 123 12.39 -5.45 -15.70
N ILE A 124 11.21 -6.06 -15.87
CA ILE A 124 10.45 -6.12 -17.12
C ILE A 124 8.95 -5.96 -16.87
N LEU A 125 8.27 -5.37 -17.86
CA LEU A 125 6.82 -5.33 -17.97
C LEU A 125 6.39 -6.04 -19.25
N PHE A 126 5.45 -6.97 -19.17
CA PHE A 126 4.99 -7.73 -20.33
C PHE A 126 3.50 -8.09 -20.27
N LEU A 127 2.91 -8.40 -21.42
CA LEU A 127 1.51 -8.80 -21.57
C LEU A 127 1.41 -10.27 -21.96
N ASP A 128 0.45 -11.02 -21.41
CA ASP A 128 0.29 -12.44 -21.68
C ASP A 128 -0.90 -12.72 -22.64
N PRO A 129 -0.66 -13.09 -23.92
CA PRO A 129 -1.72 -13.46 -24.85
C PRO A 129 -2.44 -14.78 -24.52
N GLY A 130 -1.93 -15.58 -23.58
CA GLY A 130 -2.55 -16.80 -23.10
C GLY A 130 -3.45 -16.60 -21.87
N ASP A 131 -3.45 -15.41 -21.27
CA ASP A 131 -4.29 -15.06 -20.13
C ASP A 131 -5.17 -13.86 -20.52
N VAL A 132 -6.32 -14.18 -21.10
CA VAL A 132 -7.23 -13.21 -21.75
C VAL A 132 -8.59 -13.24 -21.07
N ASP A 133 -9.11 -12.07 -20.74
CA ASP A 133 -10.44 -11.95 -20.14
C ASP A 133 -11.57 -11.90 -21.19
N GLU A 134 -12.82 -11.82 -20.73
CA GLU A 134 -14.01 -11.79 -21.58
C GLU A 134 -14.08 -10.57 -22.53
N SER A 135 -13.33 -9.50 -22.21
CA SER A 135 -13.25 -8.28 -23.02
C SER A 135 -12.15 -8.32 -24.07
N GLY A 136 -11.31 -9.36 -24.07
CA GLY A 136 -10.14 -9.49 -24.93
C GLY A 136 -8.91 -8.76 -24.38
N GLU A 137 -8.95 -8.29 -23.14
CA GLU A 137 -7.78 -7.75 -22.45
C GLU A 137 -6.85 -8.88 -22.04
N TRP A 138 -5.56 -8.63 -22.16
CA TRP A 138 -4.52 -9.57 -21.74
C TRP A 138 -4.06 -9.19 -20.35
N ALA A 139 -3.81 -10.18 -19.50
CA ALA A 139 -3.16 -9.95 -18.23
C ALA A 139 -1.78 -9.29 -18.47
N ALA A 140 -1.46 -8.33 -17.62
CA ALA A 140 -0.17 -7.65 -17.63
C ALA A 140 0.64 -8.12 -16.42
N TYR A 141 1.97 -8.12 -16.55
CA TYR A 141 2.87 -8.56 -15.51
C TYR A 141 3.98 -7.54 -15.29
N SER A 142 4.37 -7.39 -14.03
CA SER A 142 5.55 -6.63 -13.61
C SER A 142 6.47 -7.53 -12.81
N LEU A 143 7.74 -7.55 -13.19
CA LEU A 143 8.79 -8.29 -12.47
C LEU A 143 10.00 -7.40 -12.29
N PHE A 144 10.48 -7.29 -11.06
CA PHE A 144 11.73 -6.61 -10.73
C PHE A 144 12.58 -7.53 -9.84
N SER A 145 13.81 -7.80 -10.26
CA SER A 145 14.71 -8.75 -9.59
C SER A 145 14.96 -8.41 -8.11
N TRP A 146 15.01 -7.11 -7.77
CA TRP A 146 15.23 -6.62 -6.41
C TRP A 146 14.01 -6.72 -5.49
N ARG A 147 12.81 -7.02 -6.01
CA ARG A 147 11.63 -7.30 -5.17
C ARG A 147 11.74 -8.66 -4.48
N ALA A 148 12.54 -9.59 -5.03
CA ALA A 148 12.67 -10.96 -4.54
C ALA A 148 11.31 -11.68 -4.40
N GLU A 149 10.36 -11.35 -5.28
CA GLU A 149 8.99 -11.85 -5.32
C GLU A 149 8.65 -12.36 -6.72
N PRO A 150 7.66 -13.27 -6.86
CA PRO A 150 7.11 -13.65 -8.15
C PRO A 150 6.56 -12.44 -8.94
N PRO A 151 6.40 -12.55 -10.27
CA PRO A 151 5.79 -11.48 -11.07
C PRO A 151 4.41 -11.07 -10.54
N ALA A 152 4.22 -9.76 -10.35
CA ALA A 152 2.92 -9.19 -10.02
C ALA A 152 2.02 -9.23 -11.25
N ARG A 153 0.84 -9.85 -11.13
CA ARG A 153 -0.16 -9.96 -12.19
C ARG A 153 -1.22 -8.86 -12.06
N PHE A 154 -1.55 -8.23 -13.17
CA PHE A 154 -2.61 -7.25 -13.34
C PHE A 154 -3.62 -7.74 -14.38
N ALA A 155 -4.88 -7.32 -14.25
CA ALA A 155 -5.95 -7.78 -15.12
C ALA A 155 -5.83 -7.29 -16.57
N SER A 156 -5.17 -6.14 -16.80
CA SER A 156 -5.02 -5.52 -18.12
C SER A 156 -3.81 -4.59 -18.17
N PHE A 157 -3.44 -4.12 -19.37
CA PHE A 157 -2.44 -3.06 -19.51
C PHE A 157 -2.88 -1.75 -18.82
N THR A 158 -4.18 -1.43 -18.81
CA THR A 158 -4.70 -0.30 -18.03
C THR A 158 -4.42 -0.45 -16.54
N ALA A 159 -4.69 -1.62 -15.95
CA ALA A 159 -4.46 -1.85 -14.52
C ALA A 159 -2.96 -1.74 -14.16
N LEU A 160 -2.07 -2.22 -15.04
CA LEU A 160 -0.63 -2.02 -14.89
C LEU A 160 -0.24 -0.54 -14.93
N MET A 161 -0.78 0.24 -15.88
CA MET A 161 -0.49 1.67 -15.95
C MET A 161 -1.00 2.45 -14.73
N GLU A 162 -2.16 2.08 -14.19
CA GLU A 162 -2.68 2.66 -12.94
C GLU A 162 -1.81 2.34 -11.72
N ASP A 163 -1.16 1.18 -11.69
CA ASP A 163 -0.20 0.79 -10.66
C ASP A 163 1.10 1.60 -10.76
N LEU A 164 1.67 1.72 -11.96
CA LEU A 164 2.86 2.54 -12.21
C LEU A 164 2.62 4.03 -11.88
N TYR A 165 1.41 4.52 -12.13
CA TYR A 165 1.03 5.88 -11.73
C TYR A 165 0.95 6.03 -10.20
N ALA A 166 0.40 5.03 -9.49
CA ALA A 166 0.40 5.02 -8.03
C ALA A 166 1.83 4.96 -7.46
N GLU A 167 2.71 4.13 -8.04
CA GLU A 167 4.14 4.04 -7.68
C GLU A 167 4.84 5.39 -7.84
N PHE A 168 4.60 6.10 -8.95
CA PHE A 168 5.09 7.47 -9.13
C PHE A 168 4.65 8.40 -7.99
N HIS A 169 3.37 8.37 -7.62
CA HIS A 169 2.84 9.18 -6.52
C HIS A 169 3.45 8.80 -5.18
N GLN A 170 3.66 7.51 -4.93
CA GLN A 170 4.28 7.01 -3.71
C GLN A 170 5.71 7.51 -3.54
N MET A 171 6.48 7.51 -4.64
CA MET A 171 7.89 7.88 -4.62
C MET A 171 8.12 9.39 -4.65
N ARG A 172 7.43 10.10 -5.55
CA ARG A 172 7.68 11.53 -5.80
C ARG A 172 6.76 12.46 -5.03
N LYS A 173 5.62 11.97 -4.53
CA LYS A 173 4.62 12.74 -3.77
C LYS A 173 4.27 14.09 -4.43
N PRO A 174 3.93 14.12 -5.73
CA PRO A 174 3.58 15.35 -6.42
C PRO A 174 2.43 16.08 -5.71
N ALA A 175 2.49 17.41 -5.70
CA ALA A 175 1.32 18.20 -5.37
C ALA A 175 0.36 18.21 -6.58
N GLY A 176 -0.95 18.25 -6.33
CA GLY A 176 -1.92 18.37 -7.40
C GLY A 176 -3.23 17.67 -7.11
N GLU A 177 -4.08 17.62 -8.13
CA GLU A 177 -5.45 17.13 -8.05
C GLU A 177 -5.51 15.66 -7.59
N THR A 178 -4.58 14.79 -8.00
CA THR A 178 -4.60 13.39 -7.55
C THR A 178 -4.31 13.26 -6.06
N ARG A 179 -3.33 14.00 -5.56
CA ARG A 179 -3.03 14.06 -4.12
C ARG A 179 -4.23 14.58 -3.32
N ASP A 180 -4.78 15.71 -3.77
CA ASP A 180 -5.90 16.38 -3.08
C ASP A 180 -7.17 15.52 -3.13
N GLY A 181 -7.42 14.83 -4.24
CA GLY A 181 -8.48 13.86 -4.39
C GLY A 181 -8.32 12.71 -3.39
N TRP A 182 -7.14 12.11 -3.30
CA TRP A 182 -6.88 11.04 -2.33
C TRP A 182 -6.97 11.52 -0.88
N ASP A 183 -6.58 12.76 -0.57
CA ASP A 183 -6.76 13.32 0.78
C ASP A 183 -8.24 13.44 1.16
N ALA A 184 -9.09 13.83 0.20
CA ALA A 184 -10.54 13.82 0.39
C ALA A 184 -11.08 12.39 0.57
N GLU A 185 -10.61 11.42 -0.22
CA GLU A 185 -10.99 10.02 -0.08
C GLU A 185 -10.60 9.44 1.28
N VAL A 186 -9.39 9.76 1.77
CA VAL A 186 -8.92 9.33 3.09
C VAL A 186 -9.79 9.91 4.20
N GLU A 187 -10.21 11.17 4.11
CA GLU A 187 -11.16 11.73 5.07
C GLU A 187 -12.52 11.04 5.00
N ARG A 188 -13.03 10.73 3.80
CA ARG A 188 -14.28 9.96 3.66
C ARG A 188 -14.16 8.57 4.26
N ALA A 189 -13.05 7.89 4.05
CA ALA A 189 -12.78 6.56 4.61
C ALA A 189 -12.68 6.59 6.13
N ARG A 190 -12.07 7.64 6.71
CA ARG A 190 -12.03 7.86 8.16
C ARG A 190 -13.43 8.00 8.75
N VAL A 191 -14.27 8.83 8.14
CA VAL A 191 -15.66 9.03 8.57
C VAL A 191 -16.47 7.73 8.43
N ALA A 192 -16.30 7.00 7.33
CA ALA A 192 -16.93 5.70 7.10
C ALA A 192 -16.52 4.68 8.16
N ALA A 193 -15.23 4.61 8.51
CA ALA A 193 -14.73 3.72 9.56
C ALA A 193 -15.36 4.04 10.93
N LEU A 194 -15.49 5.32 11.29
CA LEU A 194 -16.16 5.73 12.54
C LEU A 194 -17.67 5.46 12.52
N ALA A 195 -18.30 5.51 11.35
CA ALA A 195 -19.71 5.14 11.17
C ALA A 195 -19.95 3.62 11.16
N GLY A 196 -18.90 2.80 11.17
CA GLY A 196 -18.97 1.33 11.16
C GLY A 196 -18.88 0.69 9.78
N ASP A 197 -18.71 1.47 8.70
CA ASP A 197 -18.48 0.96 7.34
C ASP A 197 -16.99 0.70 7.08
N VAL A 198 -16.50 -0.34 7.75
CA VAL A 198 -15.09 -0.75 7.74
C VAL A 198 -14.68 -1.32 6.38
N GLY A 199 -15.60 -1.97 5.67
CA GLY A 199 -15.33 -2.57 4.37
C GLY A 199 -14.99 -1.51 3.32
N LEU A 200 -15.82 -0.45 3.23
CA LEU A 200 -15.53 0.69 2.37
C LEU A 200 -14.23 1.37 2.80
N ALA A 201 -14.07 1.64 4.10
CA ALA A 201 -12.89 2.31 4.62
C ALA A 201 -11.60 1.54 4.29
N ALA A 202 -11.55 0.23 4.54
CA ALA A 202 -10.36 -0.58 4.32
C ALA A 202 -9.92 -0.59 2.84
N GLY A 203 -10.87 -0.70 1.90
CA GLY A 203 -10.57 -0.67 0.47
C GLY A 203 -10.01 0.67 0.00
N VAL A 204 -10.63 1.78 0.43
CA VAL A 204 -10.17 3.14 0.08
C VAL A 204 -8.81 3.43 0.69
N LEU A 205 -8.59 3.06 1.96
CA LEU A 205 -7.31 3.29 2.64
C LEU A 205 -6.18 2.46 2.04
N ALA A 206 -6.44 1.21 1.65
CA ALA A 206 -5.46 0.39 0.93
C ALA A 206 -5.07 1.05 -0.39
N ARG A 207 -6.05 1.49 -1.19
CA ARG A 207 -5.74 2.15 -2.47
C ARG A 207 -5.02 3.49 -2.29
N ALA A 208 -5.37 4.28 -1.28
CA ALA A 208 -4.67 5.53 -0.97
C ALA A 208 -3.23 5.28 -0.48
N GLU A 209 -2.97 4.15 0.18
CA GLU A 209 -1.62 3.74 0.57
C GLU A 209 -0.73 3.47 -0.65
N ASP A 210 -1.27 2.85 -1.72
CA ASP A 210 -0.56 2.66 -2.99
C ASP A 210 -0.08 3.99 -3.58
N PHE A 211 -0.84 5.07 -3.37
CA PHE A 211 -0.48 6.44 -3.77
C PHE A 211 0.42 7.18 -2.74
N GLY A 212 0.93 6.47 -1.74
CA GLY A 212 1.82 7.01 -0.71
C GLY A 212 1.16 7.97 0.28
N ARG A 213 -0.16 7.86 0.51
CA ARG A 213 -0.84 8.67 1.53
C ARG A 213 -0.54 8.14 2.94
N GLU A 214 0.39 8.79 3.64
CA GLU A 214 0.82 8.42 5.01
C GLU A 214 -0.36 8.36 6.00
N ARG A 215 -1.30 9.30 5.91
CA ARG A 215 -2.52 9.32 6.72
C ARG A 215 -3.37 8.06 6.48
N ALA A 216 -3.41 7.55 5.25
CA ALA A 216 -4.13 6.32 4.93
C ALA A 216 -3.49 5.11 5.61
N THR A 217 -2.15 5.02 5.57
CA THR A 217 -1.37 3.98 6.27
C THR A 217 -1.68 3.96 7.77
N LEU A 218 -1.71 5.13 8.41
CA LEU A 218 -1.98 5.27 9.84
C LEU A 218 -3.40 4.80 10.23
N LEU A 219 -4.40 5.16 9.44
CA LEU A 219 -5.78 4.69 9.65
C LEU A 219 -5.90 3.18 9.39
N ARG A 220 -5.28 2.68 8.33
CA ARG A 220 -5.29 1.27 7.95
C ARG A 220 -4.68 0.38 9.03
N VAL A 221 -3.58 0.80 9.65
CA VAL A 221 -2.95 0.09 10.78
C VAL A 221 -3.96 -0.20 11.90
N GLN A 222 -4.80 0.75 12.28
CA GLN A 222 -5.76 0.57 13.37
C GLN A 222 -6.82 -0.50 13.03
N ILE A 223 -7.29 -0.51 11.78
CA ILE A 223 -8.23 -1.53 11.27
C ILE A 223 -7.58 -2.91 11.25
N LEU A 224 -6.36 -3.01 10.73
CA LEU A 224 -5.63 -4.29 10.61
C LEU A 224 -5.30 -4.87 11.98
N LEU A 225 -4.87 -4.05 12.95
CA LEU A 225 -4.60 -4.49 14.31
C LEU A 225 -5.85 -5.09 14.96
N LEU A 226 -7.00 -4.39 14.92
CA LEU A 226 -8.23 -4.95 15.51
C LEU A 226 -8.79 -6.13 14.72
N SER A 227 -8.52 -6.22 13.42
CA SER A 227 -8.87 -7.39 12.59
C SER A 227 -7.91 -8.57 12.78
N ARG A 228 -6.86 -8.40 13.61
CA ARG A 228 -5.78 -9.37 13.86
C ARG A 228 -4.91 -9.71 12.65
N GLU A 229 -4.81 -8.80 11.70
CA GLU A 229 -3.92 -8.89 10.54
C GLU A 229 -2.52 -8.39 10.92
N TRP A 230 -1.93 -9.02 11.96
CA TRP A 230 -0.74 -8.54 12.68
C TRP A 230 0.49 -8.40 11.79
N TYR A 231 0.65 -9.29 10.83
CA TYR A 231 1.80 -9.27 9.92
C TYR A 231 1.77 -8.00 9.07
N GLU A 232 0.64 -7.75 8.41
CA GLU A 232 0.48 -6.57 7.56
C GLU A 232 0.51 -5.27 8.38
N ALA A 233 -0.18 -5.23 9.52
CA ALA A 233 -0.11 -4.09 10.43
C ALA A 233 1.33 -3.80 10.90
N GLY A 234 2.11 -4.85 11.18
CA GLY A 234 3.52 -4.75 11.56
C GLY A 234 4.40 -4.21 10.43
N MET A 235 4.17 -4.64 9.19
CA MET A 235 4.86 -4.11 8.00
C MET A 235 4.58 -2.61 7.82
N LEU A 236 3.32 -2.19 7.93
CA LEU A 236 2.94 -0.78 7.81
C LEU A 236 3.49 0.08 8.96
N LEU A 237 3.45 -0.42 10.20
CA LEU A 237 4.07 0.26 11.34
C LEU A 237 5.59 0.37 11.18
N GLY A 238 6.25 -0.67 10.69
CA GLY A 238 7.67 -0.65 10.38
C GLY A 238 8.00 0.41 9.33
N ARG A 239 7.17 0.53 8.29
CA ARG A 239 7.28 1.60 7.28
C ARG A 239 7.13 2.99 7.91
N LEU A 240 6.11 3.22 8.73
CA LEU A 240 5.90 4.52 9.41
C LEU A 240 7.04 4.90 10.38
N LEU A 241 7.85 3.95 10.84
CA LEU A 241 9.01 4.17 11.70
C LEU A 241 10.34 4.20 10.94
N HIS A 242 10.33 3.96 9.63
CA HIS A 242 11.51 4.02 8.79
C HIS A 242 11.91 5.49 8.51
N PRO A 243 13.22 5.85 8.51
CA PRO A 243 13.64 7.25 8.37
C PRO A 243 13.10 7.96 7.11
N SER A 244 13.01 7.24 5.99
CA SER A 244 12.53 7.78 4.72
C SER A 244 11.01 8.05 4.68
N PHE A 245 10.26 7.51 5.65
CA PHE A 245 8.79 7.54 5.65
C PHE A 245 8.19 8.00 6.98
N LEU A 246 9.03 8.41 7.94
CA LEU A 246 8.59 8.87 9.27
C LEU A 246 7.85 10.21 9.13
N PRO A 247 6.52 10.26 9.39
CA PRO A 247 5.79 11.51 9.25
C PRO A 247 6.24 12.53 10.29
N ALA A 248 6.24 13.82 9.91
CA ALA A 248 6.64 14.90 10.81
C ALA A 248 5.76 14.92 12.08
N GLY A 249 6.38 14.94 13.25
CA GLY A 249 5.68 14.97 14.54
C GLY A 249 5.07 13.62 14.99
N PHE A 250 5.19 12.56 14.19
CA PHE A 250 4.58 11.26 14.47
C PHE A 250 4.95 10.68 15.84
N LEU A 251 6.24 10.74 16.21
CA LEU A 251 6.72 10.17 17.48
C LEU A 251 6.21 10.90 18.73
N THR A 252 5.66 12.11 18.56
CA THR A 252 5.08 12.93 19.63
C THR A 252 3.56 12.98 19.57
N ASP A 253 2.94 12.42 18.53
CA ASP A 253 1.49 12.42 18.35
C ASP A 253 0.81 11.55 19.43
N PRO A 254 -0.27 12.01 20.09
CA PRO A 254 -1.00 11.22 21.09
C PRO A 254 -1.53 9.88 20.57
N LEU A 255 -1.89 9.76 19.29
CA LEU A 255 -2.26 8.47 18.69
C LEU A 255 -1.07 7.52 18.70
N PHE A 256 0.13 8.00 18.40
CA PHE A 256 1.31 7.16 18.47
C PHE A 256 1.67 6.85 19.94
N THR A 257 1.81 7.86 20.79
CA THR A 257 2.35 7.69 22.16
C THR A 257 1.40 6.99 23.12
N GLU A 258 0.08 7.15 22.96
CA GLU A 258 -0.91 6.59 23.90
C GLU A 258 -1.63 5.35 23.35
N GLU A 259 -1.65 5.10 22.03
CA GLU A 259 -2.35 3.95 21.45
C GLU A 259 -1.39 2.93 20.79
N LEU A 260 -0.50 3.39 19.90
CA LEU A 260 0.40 2.49 19.17
C LEU A 260 1.62 2.06 19.98
N LEU A 261 2.22 2.98 20.74
CA LEU A 261 3.43 2.73 21.51
C LEU A 261 3.23 1.66 22.60
N PRO A 262 2.14 1.66 23.40
CA PRO A 262 1.88 0.56 24.33
C PRO A 262 1.78 -0.80 23.61
N TYR A 263 1.11 -0.87 22.46
CA TYR A 263 1.02 -2.08 21.65
C TYR A 263 2.40 -2.54 21.15
N LEU A 264 3.22 -1.61 20.67
CA LEU A 264 4.58 -1.87 20.19
C LEU A 264 5.50 -2.41 21.28
N PHE A 265 5.38 -1.92 22.52
CA PHE A 265 6.11 -2.47 23.66
C PHE A 265 5.64 -3.87 24.04
N ASP A 266 4.33 -4.13 24.05
CA ASP A 266 3.80 -5.49 24.26
C ASP A 266 4.28 -6.45 23.16
N ASP A 267 4.23 -6.03 21.89
CA ASP A 267 4.77 -6.79 20.75
C ASP A 267 6.27 -7.10 20.92
N HIS A 268 7.04 -6.14 21.41
CA HIS A 268 8.46 -6.31 21.70
C HIS A 268 8.70 -7.36 22.81
N LEU A 269 7.97 -7.27 23.92
CA LEU A 269 8.07 -8.24 25.01
C LEU A 269 7.65 -9.65 24.58
N ARG A 270 6.61 -9.77 23.75
CA ARG A 270 6.20 -11.05 23.14
C ARG A 270 7.25 -11.59 22.17
N GLY A 271 7.78 -10.74 21.29
CA GLY A 271 8.80 -11.10 20.32
C GLY A 271 10.07 -11.62 20.97
N ALA A 272 10.55 -10.95 22.03
CA ALA A 272 11.72 -11.37 22.80
C ALA A 272 11.57 -12.79 23.39
N ARG A 273 10.37 -13.16 23.87
CA ARG A 273 10.09 -14.51 24.40
C ARG A 273 10.05 -15.58 23.31
N GLN A 274 9.70 -15.19 22.08
CA GLN A 274 9.51 -16.10 20.95
C GLN A 274 10.72 -16.15 20.00
N GLY A 275 11.77 -15.37 20.25
CA GLY A 275 12.90 -15.23 19.34
C GLY A 275 12.54 -14.56 18.00
N ARG A 276 11.46 -13.78 17.97
CA ARG A 276 10.97 -13.06 16.78
C ARG A 276 11.37 -11.58 16.86
N MET A 277 11.87 -11.04 15.75
CA MET A 277 12.13 -9.61 15.62
C MET A 277 10.80 -8.83 15.69
N SER A 278 10.72 -7.87 16.60
CA SER A 278 9.56 -6.98 16.76
C SER A 278 9.68 -5.73 15.90
N VAL A 279 8.58 -5.01 15.72
CA VAL A 279 8.56 -3.73 14.98
C VAL A 279 9.51 -2.70 15.60
N LEU A 280 9.52 -2.55 16.93
CA LEU A 280 10.45 -1.64 17.62
C LEU A 280 11.91 -2.03 17.40
N GLN A 281 12.22 -3.34 17.44
CA GLN A 281 13.56 -3.82 17.20
C GLN A 281 14.01 -3.52 15.76
N GLY A 282 13.13 -3.71 14.78
CA GLY A 282 13.37 -3.31 13.39
C GLY A 282 13.57 -1.80 13.25
N ALA A 283 12.77 -0.98 13.93
CA ALA A 283 12.87 0.48 13.91
C ALA A 283 14.20 1.01 14.50
N MET A 284 14.87 0.23 15.35
CA MET A 284 16.18 0.56 15.92
C MET A 284 17.37 0.12 15.05
N ILE A 285 17.15 -0.53 13.89
CA ILE A 285 18.25 -0.89 12.99
C ILE A 285 18.90 0.38 12.44
N GLY A 286 20.22 0.49 12.60
CA GLY A 286 21.02 1.66 12.23
C GLY A 286 21.14 2.71 13.34
N GLU A 287 21.67 3.88 13.00
CA GLU A 287 21.80 5.00 13.95
C GLU A 287 20.45 5.74 14.09
N ARG A 288 19.69 5.41 15.14
CA ARG A 288 18.31 5.91 15.38
C ARG A 288 18.14 6.55 16.76
N PRO A 289 18.87 7.63 17.09
CA PRO A 289 18.88 8.22 18.44
C PRO A 289 17.50 8.67 18.92
N GLU A 290 16.62 9.12 18.01
CA GLU A 290 15.25 9.54 18.33
C GLU A 290 14.36 8.38 18.79
N ILE A 291 14.44 7.23 18.13
CA ILE A 291 13.70 6.01 18.51
C ILE A 291 14.29 5.41 19.79
N MET A 292 15.61 5.37 19.91
CA MET A 292 16.28 4.85 21.11
C MET A 292 15.93 5.68 22.36
N SER A 293 15.93 7.01 22.24
CA SER A 293 15.54 7.91 23.34
C SER A 293 14.08 7.72 23.71
N LEU A 294 13.17 7.69 22.73
CA LEU A 294 11.75 7.42 22.95
C LEU A 294 11.53 6.10 23.71
N ILE A 295 12.21 5.03 23.30
CA ILE A 295 12.09 3.72 23.95
C ILE A 295 12.62 3.81 25.39
N SER A 296 13.82 4.37 25.60
CA SER A 296 14.41 4.48 26.94
C SER A 296 13.55 5.31 27.90
N GLU A 297 12.94 6.39 27.41
CA GLU A 297 12.06 7.25 28.22
C GLU A 297 10.75 6.56 28.61
N ASN A 298 10.22 5.67 27.74
CA ASN A 298 8.94 5.00 27.94
C ASN A 298 9.07 3.58 28.52
N GLU A 299 10.26 2.99 28.55
CA GLU A 299 10.49 1.65 29.10
C GLU A 299 10.00 1.49 30.56
N PRO A 300 10.22 2.44 31.49
CA PRO A 300 9.68 2.32 32.85
C PRO A 300 8.15 2.25 32.87
N ARG A 301 7.50 2.99 31.95
CA ARG A 301 6.05 3.09 31.81
C ARG A 301 5.44 1.77 31.31
N PHE A 302 6.10 1.09 30.37
CA PHE A 302 5.60 -0.13 29.70
C PHE A 302 6.34 -1.41 30.08
N SER A 303 7.09 -1.38 31.19
CA SER A 303 7.84 -2.53 31.71
C SER A 303 6.96 -3.72 32.11
N ARG A 304 5.66 -3.49 32.35
CA ARG A 304 4.68 -4.50 32.71
C ARG A 304 3.52 -4.52 31.71
N PRO A 305 3.15 -5.70 31.18
CA PRO A 305 2.01 -5.80 30.26
C PRO A 305 0.70 -5.30 30.89
N GLY A 306 -0.06 -4.50 30.15
CA GLY A 306 -1.34 -3.93 30.60
C GLY A 306 -1.24 -2.80 31.63
N GLU A 307 -0.04 -2.27 31.92
CA GLU A 307 0.15 -1.13 32.84
C GLU A 307 0.73 0.09 32.11
N GLY A 308 0.56 1.27 32.71
CA GLY A 308 1.21 2.50 32.24
C GLY A 308 0.46 3.30 31.18
N PHE A 309 -0.69 2.84 30.67
CA PHE A 309 -1.48 3.58 29.68
C PHE A 309 -2.97 3.64 30.03
N THR A 310 -3.73 4.36 29.21
CA THR A 310 -5.19 4.48 29.29
C THR A 310 -5.81 3.89 28.02
N TYR A 311 -6.97 3.25 28.14
CA TYR A 311 -7.62 2.61 26.97
C TYR A 311 -8.37 3.61 26.07
N GLY A 312 -8.47 4.87 26.48
CA GLY A 312 -9.15 5.94 25.77
C GLY A 312 -9.35 7.16 26.66
N ASN A 313 -10.37 7.96 26.34
CA ASN A 313 -10.87 9.02 27.22
C ASN A 313 -11.40 8.45 28.56
N PRO A 314 -11.43 9.23 29.64
CA PRO A 314 -11.81 8.75 30.98
C PRO A 314 -13.17 8.03 31.05
N GLU A 315 -14.16 8.48 30.28
CA GLU A 315 -15.50 7.89 30.25
C GLU A 315 -15.53 6.48 29.66
N PHE A 316 -14.55 6.14 28.82
CA PHE A 316 -14.36 4.79 28.28
C PHE A 316 -13.39 3.95 29.13
N ASP A 317 -12.29 4.57 29.55
CA ASP A 317 -11.20 3.92 30.29
C ASP A 317 -11.66 3.33 31.63
N GLU A 318 -12.45 4.08 32.41
CA GLU A 318 -12.91 3.66 33.74
C GLU A 318 -13.83 2.41 33.69
N PRO A 319 -14.89 2.36 32.85
CA PRO A 319 -15.67 1.13 32.66
C PRO A 319 -14.84 -0.07 32.20
N VAL A 320 -13.89 0.12 31.27
CA VAL A 320 -13.04 -0.97 30.76
C VAL A 320 -12.12 -1.51 31.85
N ARG A 321 -11.50 -0.66 32.66
CA ARG A 321 -10.69 -1.11 33.82
C ARG A 321 -11.50 -1.89 34.83
N ARG A 322 -12.72 -1.41 35.14
CA ARG A 322 -13.63 -2.12 36.05
C ARG A 322 -14.01 -3.49 35.50
N ALA A 323 -14.33 -3.57 34.21
CA ALA A 323 -14.64 -4.81 33.53
C ALA A 323 -13.45 -5.77 33.55
N ARG A 324 -12.25 -5.28 33.23
CA ARG A 324 -11.01 -6.06 33.30
C ARG A 324 -10.78 -6.65 34.69
N ALA A 325 -10.96 -5.87 35.75
CA ALA A 325 -10.77 -6.35 37.12
C ALA A 325 -11.85 -7.37 37.54
N ALA A 326 -13.09 -7.22 37.07
CA ALA A 326 -14.20 -8.09 37.44
C ALA A 326 -14.28 -9.38 36.61
N HIS A 327 -13.81 -9.36 35.36
CA HIS A 327 -14.03 -10.41 34.36
C HIS A 327 -12.74 -10.91 33.69
N GLN A 328 -11.58 -10.79 34.35
CA GLN A 328 -10.30 -11.24 33.78
C GLN A 328 -10.28 -12.73 33.36
N ASP A 329 -11.06 -13.56 34.04
CA ASP A 329 -11.17 -15.01 33.78
C ASP A 329 -12.42 -15.38 32.95
N ASP A 330 -13.21 -14.40 32.52
CA ASP A 330 -14.43 -14.58 31.72
C ASP A 330 -14.37 -13.67 30.47
N PRO A 331 -13.78 -14.17 29.36
CA PRO A 331 -13.62 -13.40 28.13
C PRO A 331 -14.95 -12.95 27.50
N ASP A 332 -16.06 -13.64 27.77
CA ASP A 332 -17.37 -13.31 27.22
C ASP A 332 -18.00 -12.14 27.97
N ALA A 333 -17.99 -12.20 29.31
CA ALA A 333 -18.45 -11.10 30.15
C ALA A 333 -17.57 -9.85 29.96
N LEU A 334 -16.25 -10.04 29.85
CA LEU A 334 -15.31 -8.95 29.59
C LEU A 334 -15.60 -8.27 28.25
N TRP A 335 -15.80 -9.06 27.19
CA TRP A 335 -16.16 -8.51 25.87
C TRP A 335 -17.47 -7.74 25.88
N ALA A 336 -18.52 -8.30 26.50
CA ALA A 336 -19.82 -7.64 26.59
C ALA A 336 -19.71 -6.27 27.29
N ALA A 337 -18.88 -6.17 28.33
CA ALA A 337 -18.64 -4.91 29.03
C ALA A 337 -17.84 -3.90 28.19
N ILE A 338 -16.83 -4.34 27.42
CA ILE A 338 -16.10 -3.47 26.48
C ILE A 338 -17.07 -2.89 25.45
N LEU A 339 -17.89 -3.74 24.83
CA LEU A 339 -18.84 -3.33 23.81
C LEU A 339 -19.90 -2.35 24.36
N ALA A 340 -20.36 -2.58 25.59
CA ALA A 340 -21.28 -1.67 26.28
C ALA A 340 -20.66 -0.30 26.60
N ALA A 341 -19.34 -0.24 26.82
CA ALA A 341 -18.61 1.00 27.05
C ALA A 341 -18.27 1.75 25.75
N LEU A 342 -18.22 1.06 24.60
CA LEU A 342 -17.75 1.62 23.33
C LEU A 342 -18.46 2.92 22.88
N PRO A 343 -19.77 3.14 23.11
CA PRO A 343 -20.42 4.43 22.82
C PRO A 343 -19.84 5.62 23.60
N LEU A 344 -19.10 5.39 24.69
CA LEU A 344 -18.43 6.42 25.48
C LEU A 344 -17.03 6.75 24.96
N TRP A 345 -16.48 5.93 24.06
CA TRP A 345 -15.16 6.13 23.47
C TRP A 345 -15.16 7.34 22.54
N ARG A 346 -14.05 8.10 22.59
CA ARG A 346 -13.80 9.25 21.73
C ARG A 346 -12.38 9.22 21.17
N PRO A 347 -12.19 9.69 19.93
CA PRO A 347 -10.87 9.80 19.34
C PRO A 347 -9.99 10.79 20.13
N ARG A 348 -8.69 10.53 20.16
CA ARG A 348 -7.69 11.41 20.82
C ARG A 348 -7.18 12.48 19.87
N THR A 349 -7.07 12.10 18.61
CA THR A 349 -6.67 12.93 17.48
C THR A 349 -7.64 12.66 16.33
N PRO A 350 -7.73 13.53 15.31
CA PRO A 350 -8.60 13.29 14.17
C PRO A 350 -8.40 11.92 13.52
N ASP A 351 -7.16 11.41 13.54
CA ASP A 351 -6.77 10.15 12.89
C ASP A 351 -6.91 8.92 13.80
N HIS A 352 -7.46 9.07 15.02
CA HIS A 352 -7.76 7.95 15.90
C HIS A 352 -9.16 7.40 15.56
N ILE A 353 -9.24 6.20 15.00
CA ILE A 353 -10.52 5.59 14.57
C ILE A 353 -10.94 4.36 15.38
N ALA A 354 -10.04 3.81 16.19
CA ALA A 354 -10.34 2.69 17.08
C ALA A 354 -9.37 2.60 18.28
N PRO A 355 -9.83 2.15 19.47
CA PRO A 355 -9.01 2.01 20.69
C PRO A 355 -7.98 0.86 20.59
N VAL A 356 -6.87 1.11 19.90
CA VAL A 356 -5.79 0.13 19.72
C VAL A 356 -5.12 -0.23 21.04
N ALA A 357 -5.08 0.69 22.01
CA ALA A 357 -4.50 0.45 23.34
C ALA A 357 -5.10 -0.77 24.06
N LEU A 358 -6.34 -1.18 23.75
CA LEU A 358 -6.93 -2.42 24.29
C LEU A 358 -6.07 -3.66 23.98
N LEU A 359 -5.37 -3.68 22.84
CA LEU A 359 -4.52 -4.79 22.43
C LEU A 359 -3.18 -4.85 23.17
N ALA A 360 -2.78 -3.76 23.84
CA ALA A 360 -1.56 -3.72 24.65
C ALA A 360 -1.75 -4.37 26.05
N ASP A 361 -3.00 -4.71 26.40
CA ASP A 361 -3.32 -5.44 27.61
C ASP A 361 -3.59 -6.92 27.29
N PRO A 362 -2.78 -7.87 27.79
CA PRO A 362 -2.92 -9.27 27.42
C PRO A 362 -4.30 -9.88 27.73
N VAL A 363 -4.97 -9.41 28.79
CA VAL A 363 -6.30 -9.92 29.19
C VAL A 363 -7.37 -9.44 28.21
N LEU A 364 -7.35 -8.16 27.85
CA LEU A 364 -8.29 -7.58 26.88
C LEU A 364 -7.99 -8.10 25.47
N ALA A 365 -6.72 -8.13 25.07
CA ALA A 365 -6.29 -8.67 23.78
C ALA A 365 -6.74 -10.11 23.57
N ALA A 366 -6.67 -10.96 24.60
CA ALA A 366 -7.17 -12.33 24.55
C ALA A 366 -8.69 -12.39 24.33
N ALA A 367 -9.46 -11.48 24.94
CA ALA A 367 -10.91 -11.41 24.78
C ALA A 367 -11.35 -10.87 23.41
N ILE A 368 -10.54 -10.06 22.73
CA ILE A 368 -10.86 -9.46 21.41
C ILE A 368 -10.47 -10.42 20.29
N THR A 369 -11.30 -11.43 20.02
CA THR A 369 -11.13 -12.35 18.87
C THR A 369 -11.29 -11.63 17.51
N PRO A 370 -10.92 -12.22 16.36
CA PRO A 370 -11.13 -11.58 15.06
C PRO A 370 -12.59 -11.15 14.80
N ALA A 371 -13.56 -11.98 15.21
CA ALA A 371 -14.97 -11.65 15.07
C ALA A 371 -15.38 -10.45 15.94
N ARG A 372 -14.84 -10.38 17.16
CA ARG A 372 -15.07 -9.30 18.11
C ARG A 372 -14.38 -8.00 17.69
N GLY A 373 -13.15 -8.08 17.18
CA GLY A 373 -12.47 -6.94 16.58
C GLY A 373 -13.27 -6.33 15.43
N ARG A 374 -13.83 -7.18 14.55
CA ARG A 374 -14.75 -6.75 13.49
C ARG A 374 -16.03 -6.14 14.03
N GLU A 375 -16.64 -6.73 15.07
CA GLU A 375 -17.83 -6.18 15.74
C GLU A 375 -17.54 -4.80 16.34
N LEU A 376 -16.40 -4.62 17.02
CA LEU A 376 -15.98 -3.29 17.50
C LEU A 376 -15.85 -2.34 16.31
N LEU A 377 -15.05 -2.68 15.29
CA LEU A 377 -14.81 -1.80 14.14
C LEU A 377 -16.12 -1.41 13.42
N THR A 378 -17.10 -2.32 13.34
CA THR A 378 -18.42 -2.07 12.71
C THR A 378 -19.44 -1.41 13.64
N THR A 379 -19.15 -1.27 14.93
CA THR A 379 -19.99 -0.50 15.85
C THR A 379 -19.73 1.01 15.67
N PRO A 380 -20.76 1.83 15.42
CA PRO A 380 -20.58 3.27 15.26
C PRO A 380 -19.95 3.94 16.49
N ARG A 381 -19.05 4.88 16.24
CA ARG A 381 -18.29 5.64 17.24
C ARG A 381 -18.45 7.14 16.99
N HIS A 382 -18.12 7.94 18.00
CA HIS A 382 -18.09 9.40 17.85
C HIS A 382 -16.98 9.82 16.85
N PRO A 383 -17.27 10.82 15.98
CA PRO A 383 -16.37 11.25 14.91
C PRO A 383 -15.10 11.96 15.37
#